data_AF-A0A381R4S6-F1
#
_entry.id   AF-A0A381R4S6-F1
#
_cell.length_a   1.000
_cell.length_b   1.000
_cell.length_c   1.000
_cell.angle_alpha   90.00
_cell.angle_beta   90.00
_cell.angle_gamma   90.00
#
_symmetry.space_group_name_H-M   'P 1'
#
loop_
_entity.id
_entity.type
_entity.pdbx_description
1 polymer ?
#
loop_
_entity_poly.entity_id
_entity_poly.type
_entity_poly.pdbx_seq_one_letter_code
_entity_poly.pdbx_strand_id
1 'polypeptide(L)' 'MFILDGFQVGTFSQIVNILDPNDIKSIQVLKNGADLAIYGFRGSGGVILIKTK' A
#
# COMPACT_ATOMS: atom_id res chain seq x y z
N MET A 1 1.43 -5.88 3.22
CA MET A 1 1.17 -4.60 3.94
C MET A 1 0.58 -3.60 2.96
N PHE A 2 -0.35 -2.75 3.38
CA PHE A 2 -0.93 -1.73 2.51
C PHE A 2 -0.62 -0.33 3.03
N ILE A 3 -0.31 0.56 2.09
CA ILE A 3 -0.02 1.97 2.34
C ILE A 3 -0.94 2.79 1.46
N LEU A 4 -1.67 3.72 2.07
CA LEU A 4 -2.53 4.68 1.40
C LEU A 4 -1.93 6.07 1.62
N ASP A 5 -1.47 6.70 0.54
CA ASP A 5 -0.90 8.06 0.56
C ASP A 5 0.23 8.26 1.60
N GLY A 6 1.00 7.20 1.85
CA GLY A 6 2.09 7.19 2.83
C GLY A 6 1.68 6.72 4.23
N PHE A 7 0.39 6.54 4.50
CA PHE A 7 -0.12 6.01 5.76
C PHE A 7 -0.31 4.50 5.70
N GLN A 8 0.20 3.80 6.70
CA GLN A 8 0.00 2.36 6.82
C GLN A 8 -1.42 2.07 7.33
N VAL A 9 -2.25 1.52 6.44
CA VAL A 9 -3.68 1.24 6.66
C VAL A 9 -3.96 -0.21 7.04
N GLY A 10 -2.92 -1.01 7.29
CA GLY A 10 -3.08 -2.37 7.80
C GLY A 10 -3.54 -3.36 6.72
N THR A 11 -4.79 -3.82 6.81
CA THR A 11 -5.35 -4.95 6.04
C THR A 11 -6.23 -4.45 4.89
N PHE A 12 -6.28 -5.20 3.78
CA PHE A 12 -7.10 -4.86 2.61
C PHE A 12 -8.56 -4.54 2.94
N SER A 13 -9.18 -5.34 3.84
CA SER A 13 -10.59 -5.17 4.20
C SER A 13 -10.90 -3.83 4.88
N GLN A 14 -9.92 -3.15 5.47
CA GLN A 14 -10.10 -1.81 6.03
C GLN A 14 -10.10 -0.75 4.92
N ILE A 15 -9.25 -0.95 3.91
CA ILE A 15 -9.08 0.00 2.79
C ILE A 15 -10.29 0.04 1.89
N VAL A 16 -10.84 -1.11 1.49
CA VAL A 16 -12.03 -1.16 0.63
C VAL A 16 -13.28 -0.52 1.26
N ASN A 17 -13.31 -0.37 2.58
CA ASN A 17 -14.42 0.29 3.27
C ASN A 17 -14.25 1.82 3.40
N ILE A 18 -13.02 2.33 3.26
CA ILE A 18 -12.70 3.76 3.46
C ILE A 18 -12.24 4.46 2.17
N LEU A 19 -11.99 3.71 1.11
CA LEU A 19 -11.45 4.20 -0.15
C LEU A 19 -12.41 3.89 -1.30
N ASP A 20 -12.86 4.94 -2.00
CA ASP A 20 -13.60 4.79 -3.24
C ASP A 20 -12.63 4.42 -4.38
N PRO A 21 -12.90 3.35 -5.16
CA PRO A 21 -12.10 3.00 -6.33
C PRO A 21 -11.96 4.14 -7.35
N ASN A 22 -12.92 5.05 -7.44
CA ASN A 22 -12.88 6.19 -8.37
C ASN A 22 -11.83 7.24 -7.98
N ASP A 23 -11.44 7.27 -6.71
CA ASP A 23 -10.44 8.20 -6.17
C ASP A 23 -9.02 7.64 -6.30
N ILE A 24 -8.87 6.38 -6.70
CA ILE A 24 -7.57 5.76 -6.90
C ILE A 24 -6.91 6.34 -8.15
N LYS A 25 -5.74 6.94 -7.95
CA LYS A 25 -4.88 7.46 -9.01
C LYS A 25 -3.93 6.40 -9.54
N SER A 26 -3.32 5.64 -8.63
CA SER A 26 -2.36 4.59 -9.00
C SER A 26 -2.21 3.56 -7.90
N ILE A 27 -1.99 2.30 -8.31
CA ILE A 27 -1.64 1.19 -7.43
C ILE A 27 -0.27 0.66 -7.85
N GLN A 28 0.65 0.55 -6.90
CA GLN A 28 1.98 -0.01 -7.10
C GLN A 28 2.22 -1.15 -6.12
N VAL A 29 2.78 -2.24 -6.62
CA VAL A 29 3.10 -3.42 -5.81
C VAL A 29 4.61 -3.59 -5.76
N LEU A 30 5.18 -3.37 -4.58
CA LEU A 30 6.59 -3.52 -4.30
C LEU A 30 6.87 -4.95 -3.86
N LYS A 31 7.68 -5.65 -4.66
CA LYS A 31 8.12 -7.03 -4.40
C LYS A 31 9.65 -7.16 -4.39
N ASN A 32 10.36 -6.16 -4.90
CA ASN A 32 11.80 -6.20 -5.01
C ASN A 32 12.45 -5.75 -3.69
N GLY A 33 13.57 -6.38 -3.31
CA GLY A 33 14.23 -6.10 -2.04
C GLY A 33 14.65 -4.64 -1.84
N ALA A 34 15.03 -3.94 -2.91
CA ALA A 34 15.40 -2.52 -2.85
C ALA A 34 14.21 -1.63 -2.46
N ASP A 35 13.05 -1.87 -3.06
CA ASP A 35 11.83 -1.09 -2.79
C ASP A 35 11.22 -1.41 -1.42
N LEU A 36 11.49 -2.60 -0.90
CA LEU A 36 11.04 -3.06 0.42
C LEU A 36 11.94 -2.59 1.56
N ALA A 37 13.19 -2.18 1.28
CA ALA A 37 14.17 -1.79 2.29
C ALA A 37 13.68 -0.63 3.18
N ILE A 38 12.97 0.33 2.59
CA ILE A 38 12.33 1.47 3.28
C ILE A 38 11.18 1.05 4.21
N TYR A 39 10.58 -0.11 4.00
CA TYR A 39 9.46 -0.63 4.79
C TYR A 39 9.86 -1.71 5.81
N GLY A 40 11.15 -2.08 5.83
CA GLY A 40 11.74 -3.03 6.78
C GLY A 40 11.03 -4.39 6.79
N PHE A 41 11.13 -5.09 7.92
CA PHE A 41 10.55 -6.43 8.09
C PHE A 41 9.03 -6.48 7.85
N ARG A 42 8.31 -5.38 8.11
CA ARG A 42 6.85 -5.29 7.90
C ARG A 42 6.47 -5.35 6.42
N GLY A 43 7.41 -5.01 5.53
CA GLY A 43 7.31 -5.15 4.09
C GLY A 43 7.80 -6.49 3.53
N SER A 44 8.34 -7.41 4.35
CA SER A 44 8.93 -8.67 3.89
C SER A 44 7.95 -9.56 3.11
N GLY A 45 6.64 -9.43 3.35
CA GLY A 45 5.59 -10.13 2.61
C GLY A 45 5.09 -9.40 1.36
N GLY A 46 5.72 -8.28 0.99
CA GLY A 46 5.28 -7.38 -0.08
C GLY A 46 4.48 -6.18 0.43
N VAL A 47 4.62 -5.06 -0.27
CA VAL A 47 3.97 -3.80 0.05
C VAL A 47 3.13 -3.35 -1.15
N ILE A 48 1.89 -2.96 -0.89
CA ILE A 48 0.99 -2.40 -1.89
C ILE A 48 0.79 -0.93 -1.54
N LEU A 49 1.28 -0.05 -2.41
CA LEU A 49 1.07 1.39 -2.33
C LEU A 49 -0.15 1.76 -3.17
N ILE A 50 -1.03 2.52 -2.56
CA ILE A 50 -2.20 3.11 -3.20
C ILE A 50 -2.07 4.62 -3.04
N LYS A 51 -2.19 5.34 -4.15
CA LYS A 51 -2.28 6.80 -4.16
C LYS A 51 -3.67 7.23 -4.62
N THR A 52 -4.26 8.19 -3.92
CA THR A 52 -5.48 8.86 -4.38
C THR A 52 -5.16 10.05 -5.28
N LYS A 53 -6.19 10.62 -5.92
CA LYS A 53 -6.09 11.74 -6.87
C LYS A 53 -5.48 12.99 -6.26
#